data_AF-A0A7S2Z604-F1
#
_entry.id   AF-A0A7S2Z604-F1
#
_cell.length_a   1.000
_cell.length_b   1.000
_cell.length_c   1.000
_cell.angle_alpha   90.00
_cell.angle_beta   90.00
_cell.angle_gamma   90.00
#
_symmetry.space_group_name_H-M   'P 1'
#
loop_
_entity.id
_entity.type
_entity.pdbx_description
1 polymer ?
#
loop_
_entity_poly.entity_id
_entity_poly.type
_entity_poly.pdbx_seq_one_letter_code
_entity_poly.pdbx_strand_id
1 'polypeptide(L)'
;RGGNQRPPTVISNPNDPRLRQKMKLNIVFVSPNLLIDEWKEPEPFTWASLLTLDGWRQRWDRYGVQTMRSLFTLSKCMQAIDGFSLRKLKVELADIYEQINRSVAKNDAKRVQENVTEKTFGVLRQEMQDRRKMGWQRVDWRLSKPVGKIELLQGRVMQADDEVFFAQLTCK
;
A
#
# COMPACT_ATOMS: atom_id res chain seq x y z
N ARG A 1 61.13 26.83 -18.57
CA ARG A 1 59.82 27.38 -18.12
C ARG A 1 58.83 27.09 -19.25
N GLY A 2 58.16 25.94 -19.34
CA GLY A 2 57.25 25.35 -18.36
C GLY A 2 55.81 25.75 -18.73
N GLY A 3 55.33 25.30 -19.90
CA GLY A 3 54.02 25.67 -20.44
C GLY A 3 52.88 24.95 -19.73
N ASN A 4 51.96 25.71 -19.14
CA ASN A 4 50.71 25.21 -18.55
C ASN A 4 49.77 24.71 -19.65
N GLN A 5 49.81 23.41 -19.94
CA GLN A 5 48.71 22.75 -20.65
C GLN A 5 47.63 22.39 -19.64
N ARG A 6 46.43 22.95 -19.80
CA ARG A 6 45.24 22.52 -19.06
C ARG A 6 44.86 21.10 -19.55
N PRO A 7 44.42 20.19 -18.67
CA PRO A 7 43.96 18.88 -19.12
C PRO A 7 42.76 19.04 -20.07
N PRO A 8 42.62 18.20 -21.10
CA PRO A 8 41.49 18.28 -22.00
C PRO A 8 40.20 18.02 -21.22
N THR A 9 39.23 18.92 -21.36
CA THR A 9 37.85 18.69 -20.93
C THR A 9 37.33 17.46 -21.65
N VAL A 10 37.15 16.36 -20.93
CA VAL A 10 36.51 15.15 -21.46
C VAL A 10 35.04 15.50 -21.68
N ILE A 11 34.68 15.85 -22.90
CA ILE A 11 33.28 15.93 -23.32
C ILE A 11 32.81 14.47 -23.42
N SER A 12 32.13 13.98 -22.38
CA SER A 12 31.55 12.64 -22.41
C SER A 12 30.49 12.57 -23.50
N ASN A 13 30.70 11.67 -24.47
CA ASN A 13 29.75 11.43 -25.54
C ASN A 13 28.50 10.75 -24.96
N PRO A 14 27.29 11.33 -25.06
CA PRO A 14 26.07 10.74 -24.50
C PRO A 14 25.67 9.39 -25.14
N ASN A 15 26.32 9.00 -26.25
CA ASN A 15 26.08 7.75 -26.96
C ASN A 15 27.09 6.61 -26.66
N ASP A 16 27.93 6.74 -25.63
CA ASP A 16 28.88 5.68 -25.28
C ASP A 16 28.17 4.44 -24.66
N PRO A 17 28.22 3.24 -25.28
CA PRO A 17 27.53 2.04 -24.80
C PRO A 17 28.01 1.57 -23.42
N ARG A 18 29.21 1.99 -22.99
CA ARG A 18 29.76 1.69 -21.65
C ARG A 18 29.05 2.44 -20.52
N LEU A 19 28.45 3.60 -20.80
CA LEU A 19 27.64 4.35 -19.84
C LEU A 19 26.25 3.73 -19.66
N ARG A 20 25.68 3.14 -20.73
CA ARG A 20 24.39 2.43 -20.66
C ARG A 20 24.45 1.19 -19.77
N GLN A 21 25.61 0.52 -19.71
CA GLN A 21 25.79 -0.69 -18.91
C GLN A 21 25.92 -0.41 -17.40
N LYS A 22 26.08 0.86 -16.98
CA LYS A 22 26.37 1.25 -15.59
C LYS A 22 25.19 1.82 -14.79
N MET A 23 23.96 1.80 -15.32
CA MET A 23 22.78 2.19 -14.54
C MET A 23 21.71 1.10 -14.57
N LYS A 24 22.04 -0.07 -14.03
CA LYS A 24 21.02 -1.00 -13.52
C LYS A 24 20.52 -0.40 -12.20
N LEU A 25 19.65 0.60 -12.28
CA LEU A 25 19.00 1.18 -11.11
C LEU A 25 18.17 0.08 -10.45
N ASN A 26 18.61 -0.40 -9.28
CA ASN A 26 17.83 -1.29 -8.45
C ASN A 26 16.73 -0.46 -7.77
N ILE A 27 15.60 -0.31 -8.45
CA ILE A 27 14.44 0.42 -7.92
C ILE A 27 13.73 -0.53 -6.95
N VAL A 28 14.02 -0.38 -5.66
CA VAL A 28 13.29 -1.08 -4.59
C VAL A 28 11.98 -0.32 -4.38
N PHE A 29 10.88 -0.85 -4.91
CA PHE A 29 9.55 -0.33 -4.60
C PHE A 29 9.19 -0.69 -3.15
N VAL A 30 8.98 0.31 -2.30
CA VAL A 30 8.51 0.10 -0.91
C VAL A 30 6.99 -0.08 -0.87
N SER A 31 6.26 0.55 -1.79
CA SER A 31 4.82 0.35 -1.95
C SER A 31 4.37 0.66 -3.39
N PRO A 32 3.32 0.00 -3.89
CA PRO A 32 2.84 0.18 -5.26
C PRO A 32 2.14 1.53 -5.49
N ASN A 33 1.82 2.29 -4.43
CA ASN A 33 1.10 3.59 -4.46
C ASN A 33 -0.24 3.60 -5.25
N LEU A 34 -0.70 2.42 -5.68
CA LEU A 34 -1.84 2.16 -6.53
C LEU A 34 -2.83 1.25 -5.81
N LEU A 35 -4.11 1.60 -5.86
CA LEU A 35 -5.19 0.70 -5.45
C LEU A 35 -5.50 -0.19 -6.65
N ILE A 36 -5.28 -1.51 -6.52
CA ILE A 36 -5.43 -2.47 -7.62
C ILE A 36 -6.89 -2.55 -8.06
N ASP A 37 -7.77 -2.78 -7.07
CA ASP A 37 -9.22 -2.79 -7.25
C ASP A 37 -9.84 -2.07 -6.05
N GLU A 38 -10.67 -1.07 -6.33
CA GLU A 38 -11.51 -0.45 -5.31
C GLU A 38 -12.57 -1.45 -4.82
N TRP A 39 -12.74 -1.54 -3.50
CA TRP A 39 -13.80 -2.36 -2.93
C TRP A 39 -15.14 -1.71 -3.18
N LYS A 40 -16.06 -2.45 -3.80
CA LYS A 40 -17.42 -2.01 -4.07
C LYS A 40 -18.38 -2.76 -3.17
N GLU A 41 -19.37 -2.05 -2.64
CA GLU A 41 -20.43 -2.69 -1.87
C GLU A 41 -21.20 -3.68 -2.77
N PRO A 42 -21.53 -4.88 -2.28
CA PRO A 42 -22.36 -5.81 -3.02
C PRO A 42 -23.69 -5.16 -3.41
N GLU A 43 -24.00 -5.17 -4.71
CA GLU A 43 -25.30 -4.69 -5.20
C GLU A 43 -26.45 -5.50 -4.60
N PRO A 44 -27.59 -4.84 -4.31
CA PRO A 44 -28.73 -5.49 -3.70
C PRO A 44 -29.26 -6.62 -4.59
N PHE A 45 -29.77 -7.65 -3.94
CA PHE A 45 -30.37 -8.78 -4.61
C PHE A 45 -31.64 -8.34 -5.36
N THR A 46 -31.64 -8.52 -6.69
CA THR A 46 -32.81 -8.27 -7.54
C THR A 46 -33.23 -9.55 -8.25
N TRP A 47 -34.54 -9.82 -8.32
CA TRP A 47 -35.08 -10.99 -9.02
C TRP A 47 -34.70 -11.04 -10.50
N ALA A 48 -34.57 -9.87 -11.14
CA ALA A 48 -34.11 -9.75 -12.52
C ALA A 48 -32.70 -10.34 -12.73
N SER A 49 -31.82 -10.23 -11.73
CA SER A 49 -30.44 -10.75 -11.81
C SER A 49 -30.34 -12.27 -11.69
N LEU A 50 -31.34 -12.94 -11.10
CA LEU A 50 -31.38 -14.40 -11.01
C LEU A 50 -32.02 -15.06 -12.23
N LEU A 51 -33.04 -14.42 -12.79
CA LEU A 51 -33.81 -14.99 -13.89
C LEU A 51 -33.17 -14.77 -15.26
N THR A 52 -32.18 -13.88 -15.35
CA THR A 52 -31.42 -13.63 -16.58
C THR A 52 -30.07 -14.37 -16.55
N LEU A 53 -29.76 -15.08 -17.63
CA LEU A 53 -28.47 -15.78 -17.81
C LEU A 53 -27.28 -14.81 -17.71
N ASP A 54 -27.44 -13.61 -18.28
CA ASP A 54 -26.43 -12.55 -18.20
C ASP A 54 -26.26 -12.00 -16.78
N GLY A 55 -27.36 -11.86 -16.04
CA GLY A 55 -27.32 -11.48 -14.62
C GLY A 55 -26.60 -12.51 -13.77
N TRP A 56 -26.81 -13.81 -14.03
CA TRP A 56 -26.12 -14.89 -13.34
C TRP A 56 -24.61 -14.91 -13.63
N ARG A 57 -24.21 -14.73 -14.90
CA ARG A 57 -22.79 -14.63 -15.28
C ARG A 57 -22.10 -13.44 -14.61
N GLN A 58 -22.70 -12.25 -14.68
CA GLN A 58 -22.15 -11.05 -14.02
C GLN A 58 -22.04 -11.24 -12.50
N ARG A 59 -23.01 -11.94 -11.89
CA ARG A 59 -22.97 -12.26 -10.46
C ARG A 59 -21.85 -13.24 -10.13
N TRP A 60 -21.66 -14.28 -10.94
CA TRP A 60 -20.57 -15.23 -10.76
C TRP A 60 -19.20 -14.54 -10.85
N ASP A 61 -18.99 -13.70 -11.86
CA ASP A 61 -17.75 -12.95 -12.01
C ASP A 61 -17.53 -11.95 -10.88
N ARG A 62 -18.59 -11.34 -10.35
CA ARG A 62 -18.47 -10.35 -9.27
C ARG A 62 -18.25 -10.99 -7.90
N TYR A 63 -18.94 -12.07 -7.57
CA TYR A 63 -18.84 -12.69 -6.25
C TYR A 63 -17.85 -13.84 -6.26
N GLY A 64 -18.06 -14.83 -7.14
CA GLY A 64 -17.23 -16.03 -7.20
C GLY A 64 -15.77 -15.72 -7.50
N VAL A 65 -15.51 -15.04 -8.62
CA VAL A 65 -14.12 -14.73 -9.03
C VAL A 65 -13.44 -13.79 -8.03
N GLN A 66 -14.15 -12.81 -7.45
CA GLN A 66 -13.55 -11.90 -6.47
C GLN A 66 -13.23 -12.57 -5.13
N THR A 67 -14.08 -13.50 -4.68
CA THR A 67 -13.77 -14.33 -3.52
C THR A 67 -12.57 -15.23 -3.80
N MET A 68 -12.51 -15.87 -4.98
CA MET A 68 -11.36 -16.68 -5.39
C MET A 68 -10.05 -15.88 -5.42
N ARG A 69 -10.08 -14.66 -5.97
CA ARG A 69 -8.92 -13.74 -5.97
C ARG A 69 -8.47 -13.42 -4.55
N SER A 70 -9.42 -13.15 -3.65
CA SER A 70 -9.12 -12.86 -2.24
C SER A 70 -8.53 -14.07 -1.52
N LEU A 71 -9.04 -15.27 -1.76
CA LEU A 71 -8.48 -16.51 -1.23
C LEU A 71 -7.10 -16.81 -1.79
N PHE A 72 -6.89 -16.57 -3.09
CA PHE A 72 -5.60 -16.71 -3.73
C PHE A 72 -4.56 -15.75 -3.12
N THR A 73 -4.94 -14.49 -2.89
CA THR A 73 -4.11 -13.52 -2.18
C THR A 73 -3.71 -14.02 -0.79
N LEU A 74 -4.67 -14.51 -0.01
CA LEU A 74 -4.39 -15.06 1.32
C LEU A 74 -3.46 -16.26 1.27
N SER A 75 -3.68 -17.18 0.32
CA SER A 75 -2.82 -18.34 0.11
C SER A 75 -1.39 -17.92 -0.20
N LYS A 76 -1.21 -16.91 -1.07
CA LYS A 76 0.10 -16.34 -1.37
C LYS A 76 0.76 -15.70 -0.15
N CYS A 77 0.02 -14.95 0.67
CA CYS A 77 0.55 -14.41 1.92
C CYS A 77 0.98 -15.52 2.90
N MET A 78 0.18 -16.59 3.01
CA MET A 78 0.49 -17.74 3.85
C MET A 78 1.72 -18.51 3.38
N GLN A 79 1.94 -18.59 2.06
CA GLN A 79 3.11 -19.26 1.49
C GLN A 79 4.38 -18.41 1.61
N ALA A 80 4.26 -17.08 1.50
CA ALA A 80 5.41 -16.18 1.51
C ALA A 80 5.89 -15.83 2.93
N ILE A 81 5.01 -15.86 3.93
CA ILE A 81 5.30 -15.43 5.30
C ILE A 81 5.13 -16.61 6.25
N ASP A 82 6.23 -17.10 6.80
CA ASP A 82 6.23 -18.17 7.78
C ASP A 82 5.44 -17.76 9.04
N GLY A 83 4.48 -18.60 9.43
CA GLY A 83 3.66 -18.37 10.62
C GLY A 83 2.55 -17.32 10.45
N PHE A 84 2.27 -16.89 9.21
CA PHE A 84 1.15 -16.00 8.91
C PHE A 84 -0.18 -16.62 9.33
N SER A 85 -0.96 -15.84 10.07
CA SER A 85 -2.31 -16.23 10.47
C SER A 85 -3.23 -15.02 10.39
N LEU A 86 -4.39 -15.20 9.76
CA LEU A 86 -5.39 -14.15 9.66
C LEU A 86 -5.84 -13.63 11.03
N ARG A 87 -5.81 -14.47 12.08
CA ARG A 87 -6.15 -14.05 13.44
C ARG A 87 -5.10 -13.12 14.03
N LYS A 88 -3.81 -13.43 13.85
CA LYS A 88 -2.70 -12.58 14.31
C LYS A 88 -2.69 -11.26 13.57
N LEU A 89 -2.84 -11.30 12.25
CA LEU A 89 -2.93 -10.11 11.40
C LEU A 89 -4.03 -9.16 11.86
N LYS A 90 -5.21 -9.67 12.26
CA LYS A 90 -6.28 -8.81 12.80
C LYS A 90 -5.88 -8.10 14.09
N VAL A 91 -5.18 -8.79 14.99
CA VAL A 91 -4.70 -8.18 16.25
C VAL A 91 -3.63 -7.12 15.95
N GLU A 92 -2.68 -7.44 15.06
CA GLU A 92 -1.63 -6.52 14.64
C GLU A 92 -2.18 -5.28 13.93
N LEU A 93 -3.19 -5.44 13.07
CA LEU A 93 -3.84 -4.30 12.40
C LEU A 93 -4.50 -3.34 13.40
N ALA A 94 -5.15 -3.87 14.44
CA ALA A 94 -5.76 -3.04 15.47
C ALA A 94 -4.70 -2.24 16.24
N ASP A 95 -3.57 -2.89 16.58
CA ASP A 95 -2.45 -2.25 17.28
C ASP A 95 -1.77 -1.19 16.39
N ILE A 96 -1.46 -1.52 15.14
CA ILE A 96 -0.87 -0.58 14.17
C ILE A 96 -1.78 0.64 13.97
N TYR A 97 -3.10 0.43 13.84
CA TYR A 97 -4.06 1.52 13.74
C TYR A 97 -4.00 2.45 14.96
N GLU A 98 -3.96 1.88 16.17
CA GLU A 98 -3.86 2.66 17.39
C GLU A 98 -2.53 3.44 17.48
N GLN A 99 -1.42 2.79 17.15
CA GLN A 99 -0.08 3.36 17.16
C GLN A 99 0.07 4.51 16.16
N ILE A 100 -0.46 4.37 14.95
CA ILE A 100 -0.44 5.42 13.92
C ILE A 100 -1.24 6.62 14.42
N ASN A 101 -2.47 6.42 14.88
CA ASN A 101 -3.31 7.52 15.34
C ASN A 101 -2.72 8.24 16.54
N ARG A 102 -2.17 7.51 17.52
CA ARG A 102 -1.43 8.11 18.66
C ARG A 102 -0.21 8.90 18.19
N SER A 103 0.53 8.42 17.20
CA SER A 103 1.72 9.10 16.68
C SER A 103 1.36 10.36 15.90
N VAL A 104 0.29 10.33 15.09
CA VAL A 104 -0.28 11.50 14.40
C VAL A 104 -0.75 12.54 15.41
N ALA A 105 -1.44 12.11 16.47
CA ALA A 105 -1.94 13.00 17.51
C ALA A 105 -0.81 13.70 18.32
N LYS A 106 0.31 12.99 18.53
CA LYS A 106 1.54 13.52 19.13
C LYS A 106 2.41 14.32 18.17
N ASN A 107 2.04 14.40 16.89
CA ASN A 107 2.79 15.07 15.84
C ASN A 107 4.20 14.47 15.58
N ASP A 108 4.38 13.16 15.79
CA ASP A 108 5.65 12.45 15.56
C ASP A 108 5.73 11.91 14.12
N ALA A 109 6.28 12.72 13.21
CA ALA A 109 6.34 12.37 11.79
C ALA A 109 7.23 11.17 11.47
N LYS A 110 8.28 10.90 12.28
CA LYS A 110 9.21 9.80 12.00
C LYS A 110 8.53 8.46 12.23
N ARG A 111 7.85 8.31 13.37
CA ARG A 111 7.10 7.09 13.70
C ARG A 111 5.96 6.82 12.72
N VAL A 112 5.31 7.87 12.21
CA VAL A 112 4.26 7.69 11.19
C VAL A 112 4.86 7.20 9.88
N GLN A 113 6.00 7.74 9.45
CA GLN A 113 6.65 7.32 8.21
C GLN A 113 7.08 5.84 8.22
N GLU A 114 7.52 5.32 9.37
CA GLU A 114 7.94 3.93 9.52
C GLU A 114 6.77 2.93 9.42
N ASN A 115 5.57 3.33 9.85
CA ASN A 115 4.40 2.44 9.94
C ASN A 115 3.42 2.58 8.75
N VAL A 116 3.65 3.54 7.86
CA VAL A 116 2.68 3.96 6.85
C VAL A 116 3.34 4.00 5.46
N THR A 117 2.57 3.71 4.42
CA THR A 117 3.03 3.86 3.03
C THR A 117 3.29 5.33 2.69
N GLU A 118 4.17 5.58 1.71
CA GLU A 118 4.58 6.94 1.33
C GLU A 118 3.40 7.85 0.97
N LYS A 119 2.43 7.32 0.21
CA LYS A 119 1.22 8.05 -0.18
C LYS A 119 0.39 8.47 1.03
N THR A 120 0.12 7.55 1.95
CA THR A 120 -0.67 7.83 3.15
C THR A 120 0.10 8.74 4.11
N PHE A 121 1.42 8.60 4.20
CA PHE A 121 2.28 9.52 4.95
C PHE A 121 2.18 10.96 4.41
N GLY A 122 2.15 11.15 3.09
CA GLY A 122 1.95 12.47 2.48
C GLY A 122 0.67 13.15 2.94
N VAL A 123 -0.45 12.40 2.96
CA VAL A 123 -1.76 12.89 3.42
C VAL A 123 -1.73 13.23 4.91
N LEU A 124 -1.25 12.32 5.76
CA LEU A 124 -1.18 12.54 7.21
C LEU A 124 -0.24 13.69 7.57
N ARG A 125 0.87 13.85 6.85
CA ARG A 125 1.81 14.95 7.05
C ARG A 125 1.18 16.29 6.70
N GLN A 126 0.41 16.36 5.62
CA GLN A 126 -0.33 17.57 5.25
C GLN A 126 -1.35 17.93 6.34
N GLU A 127 -2.13 16.95 6.80
CA GLU A 127 -3.08 17.15 7.89
C GLU A 127 -2.41 17.65 9.19
N MET A 128 -1.28 17.05 9.57
CA MET A 128 -0.49 17.50 10.73
C MET A 128 0.02 18.94 10.57
N GLN A 129 0.43 19.33 9.37
CA GLN A 129 0.86 20.71 9.09
C GLN A 129 -0.31 21.69 9.19
N ASP A 130 -1.47 21.34 8.65
CA ASP A 130 -2.65 22.20 8.69
C ASP A 130 -3.16 22.39 10.11
N ARG A 131 -3.15 21.33 10.94
CA ARG A 131 -3.41 21.41 12.38
C ARG A 131 -2.45 22.36 13.09
N ARG A 132 -1.15 22.27 12.79
CA ARG A 132 -0.14 23.17 13.36
C ARG A 132 -0.37 24.63 12.97
N LYS A 133 -0.76 24.90 11.71
CA LYS A 133 -1.11 26.27 11.25
C LYS A 133 -2.30 26.82 12.03
N MET A 134 -3.27 25.98 12.38
CA MET A 134 -4.42 26.37 13.21
C MET A 134 -4.10 26.48 14.71
N GLY A 135 -2.85 26.27 15.13
CA GLY A 135 -2.43 26.37 16.55
C GLY A 135 -2.58 25.07 17.36
N TRP A 136 -3.00 23.97 16.74
CA TRP A 136 -3.19 22.68 17.42
C TRP A 136 -1.85 21.92 17.45
N GLN A 137 -1.06 22.13 18.51
CA GLN A 137 0.26 21.52 18.66
C GLN A 137 0.22 20.05 19.08
N ARG A 138 -0.80 19.64 19.83
CA ARG A 138 -1.01 18.25 20.29
C ARG A 138 -2.50 17.97 20.38
N VAL A 139 -2.88 16.77 19.99
CA VAL A 139 -4.25 16.26 20.13
C VAL A 139 -4.18 15.06 21.08
N ASP A 140 -5.06 15.00 22.08
CA ASP A 140 -5.22 13.77 22.87
C ASP A 140 -6.18 12.87 22.09
N TRP A 141 -5.63 11.82 21.47
CA TRP A 141 -6.41 10.82 20.76
C TRP A 141 -6.41 9.54 21.58
N ARG A 142 -7.61 9.04 21.87
CA ARG A 142 -7.81 7.77 22.57
C ARG A 142 -8.95 7.02 21.94
N LEU A 143 -8.75 5.72 21.78
CA LEU A 143 -9.79 4.82 21.33
C LEU A 143 -10.70 4.47 22.53
N SER A 144 -11.94 4.94 22.52
CA SER A 144 -12.87 4.77 23.66
C SER A 144 -13.41 3.35 23.80
N LYS A 145 -13.52 2.61 22.70
CA LYS A 145 -13.89 1.20 22.66
C LYS A 145 -12.83 0.44 21.88
N PRO A 146 -12.41 -0.76 22.32
CA PRO A 146 -11.44 -1.54 21.55
C PRO A 146 -11.95 -1.72 20.12
N VAL A 147 -11.01 -1.75 19.16
CA VAL A 147 -11.36 -1.99 17.76
C VAL A 147 -12.19 -3.27 17.72
N GLY A 148 -13.36 -3.19 17.09
CA GLY A 148 -14.26 -4.33 16.97
C GLY A 148 -13.61 -5.49 16.22
N LYS A 149 -14.38 -6.56 16.01
CA LYS A 149 -13.89 -7.69 15.22
C LYS A 149 -13.56 -7.21 13.80
N ILE A 150 -12.27 -7.09 13.48
CA ILE A 150 -11.82 -6.72 12.14
C ILE A 150 -12.19 -7.83 11.16
N GLU A 151 -12.86 -7.48 10.08
CA GLU A 151 -13.25 -8.40 9.02
C GLU A 151 -12.50 -8.08 7.73
N LEU A 152 -11.90 -9.10 7.13
CA LEU A 152 -11.26 -8.95 5.83
C LEU A 152 -12.35 -8.98 4.76
N LEU A 153 -12.45 -7.91 3.98
CA LEU A 153 -13.42 -7.78 2.90
C LEU A 153 -12.84 -8.27 1.58
N GLN A 154 -11.62 -7.84 1.27
CA GLN A 154 -11.00 -8.06 -0.03
C GLN A 154 -9.50 -8.28 0.10
N GLY A 155 -8.96 -9.26 -0.64
CA GLY A 155 -7.52 -9.38 -0.88
C GLY A 155 -7.20 -9.21 -2.36
N ARG A 156 -6.12 -8.46 -2.66
CA ARG A 156 -5.55 -8.35 -4.00
C ARG A 156 -4.04 -8.53 -3.94
N VAL A 157 -3.49 -9.20 -4.93
CA VAL A 157 -2.05 -9.28 -5.13
C VAL A 157 -1.72 -8.58 -6.43
N MET A 158 -0.66 -7.78 -6.39
CA MET A 158 0.01 -7.23 -7.54
C MET A 158 1.42 -7.78 -7.57
N GLN A 159 1.81 -8.28 -8.73
CA GLN A 159 3.20 -8.61 -9.01
C GLN A 159 3.88 -7.34 -9.51
N ALA A 160 4.94 -6.91 -8.85
CA ALA A 160 5.76 -5.78 -9.31
C ALA A 160 7.02 -6.24 -10.04
N ASP A 161 7.57 -7.39 -9.65
CA ASP A 161 8.70 -8.04 -10.30
C ASP A 161 8.53 -9.56 -10.22
N ASP A 162 9.41 -10.33 -10.87
CA ASP A 162 9.35 -11.80 -10.86
C ASP A 162 9.42 -12.39 -9.44
N GLU A 163 10.08 -11.67 -8.52
CA GLU A 163 10.24 -12.09 -7.12
C GLU A 163 9.45 -11.22 -6.11
N VAL A 164 8.93 -10.06 -6.53
CA VAL A 164 8.30 -9.09 -5.62
C VAL A 164 6.79 -9.02 -5.84
N PHE A 165 6.05 -9.45 -4.82
CA PHE A 165 4.59 -9.37 -4.76
C PHE A 165 4.14 -8.40 -3.68
N PHE A 166 3.23 -7.50 -4.03
CA PHE A 166 2.51 -6.65 -3.10
C PHE A 166 1.12 -7.22 -2.85
N ALA A 167 0.76 -7.37 -1.58
CA ALA A 167 -0.59 -7.73 -1.17
C ALA A 167 -1.31 -6.49 -0.63
N GLN A 168 -2.51 -6.24 -1.13
CA GLN A 168 -3.43 -5.24 -0.63
C GLN A 168 -4.60 -5.96 0.05
N LEU A 169 -4.84 -5.64 1.32
CA LEU A 169 -5.93 -6.19 2.11
C LEU A 169 -6.86 -5.06 2.55
N THR A 170 -8.14 -5.16 2.18
CA THR A 170 -9.19 -4.23 2.62
C THR A 170 -9.91 -4.84 3.81
N CYS A 171 -9.93 -4.13 4.94
CA CYS A 171 -10.56 -4.57 6.18
C CYS A 171 -11.65 -3.59 6.63
N LYS A 172 -12.60 -4.08 7.43
CA LYS A 172 -13.68 -3.32 8.08
C LYS A 172 -13.63 -3.49 9.58
#